data_AF-A0A4V6E3N8-F1
#
_entry.id   AF-A0A4V6E3N8-F1
#
_cell.length_a   1.000
_cell.length_b   1.000
_cell.length_c   1.000
_cell.angle_alpha   90.00
_cell.angle_beta   90.00
_cell.angle_gamma   90.00
#
_symmetry.space_group_name_H-M   'P 1'
#
loop_
_entity.id
_entity.type
_entity.pdbx_description
1 polymer ?
#
loop_
_entity_poly.entity_id
_entity_poly.type
_entity_poly.pdbx_seq_one_letter_code
_entity_poly.pdbx_strand_id
1 'polypeptide(L)' 'DYASSESAWWSDFGGRLENGDRFDHTFTVPGTYEYVCIPHRKAGMFGTVVVEE' A
#
# COMPACT_ATOMS: atom_id res chain seq x y z
N ASP A 1 -8.71 -3.87 -1.31
CA ASP A 1 -8.49 -4.38 0.08
C ASP A 1 -7.20 -5.20 0.10
N TYR A 2 -6.78 -5.72 1.26
CA TYR A 2 -5.52 -6.47 1.37
C TYR A 2 -5.47 -7.71 0.47
N ALA A 3 -6.56 -8.50 0.40
CA ALA A 3 -6.59 -9.75 -0.36
C ALA A 3 -6.48 -9.51 -1.88
N SER A 4 -7.15 -8.46 -2.38
CA SER A 4 -7.00 -8.04 -3.78
C SER A 4 -5.58 -7.57 -4.08
N SER A 5 -4.97 -6.76 -3.21
CA SER A 5 -3.57 -6.33 -3.40
C SER A 5 -2.59 -7.52 -3.34
N GLU A 6 -2.77 -8.45 -2.41
CA GLU A 6 -1.94 -9.65 -2.28
C GLU A 6 -2.04 -10.55 -3.52
N SER A 7 -3.25 -10.81 -4.01
CA SER A 7 -3.43 -11.61 -5.24
C SER A 7 -2.82 -10.93 -6.46
N ALA A 8 -2.94 -9.60 -6.60
CA ALA A 8 -2.31 -8.85 -7.69
C ALA A 8 -0.78 -8.94 -7.65
N TRP A 9 -0.17 -8.84 -6.47
CA TRP A 9 1.27 -8.99 -6.31
C TRP A 9 1.76 -10.37 -6.74
N TRP A 10 1.08 -11.44 -6.34
CA TRP A 10 1.47 -12.81 -6.68
C TRP A 10 1.14 -13.22 -8.12
N SER A 11 0.18 -12.55 -8.77
CA SER A 11 -0.17 -12.83 -10.16
C SER A 11 0.79 -12.16 -11.15
N ASP A 12 1.10 -10.89 -10.96
CA ASP A 12 1.86 -10.08 -11.94
C ASP A 12 2.59 -8.88 -11.29
N PHE A 13 3.06 -9.04 -10.05
CA PHE A 13 3.74 -7.96 -9.32
C PHE A 13 2.93 -6.64 -9.29
N GLY A 14 1.60 -6.72 -9.19
CA GLY A 14 0.72 -5.55 -9.14
C GLY A 14 1.12 -4.57 -8.01
N GLY A 15 1.17 -3.28 -8.34
CA GLY A 15 1.61 -2.24 -7.39
C GLY A 15 3.13 -2.17 -7.17
N ARG A 16 3.94 -2.85 -7.98
CA ARG A 16 5.40 -2.72 -7.97
C ARG A 16 5.84 -1.32 -8.34
N LEU A 17 6.81 -0.81 -7.57
CA LEU A 17 7.57 0.40 -7.87
C LEU A 17 9.03 -0.01 -8.06
N GLU A 18 9.67 0.52 -9.11
CA GLU A 18 11.10 0.35 -9.38
C GLU A 18 11.94 1.39 -8.64
N ASN A 19 13.26 1.20 -8.64
CA ASN A 19 14.19 2.18 -8.12
C ASN A 19 14.02 3.53 -8.84
N GLY A 20 13.64 4.56 -8.09
CA GLY A 20 13.42 5.91 -8.62
C GLY A 20 11.95 6.23 -8.91
N ASP A 21 11.07 5.24 -8.94
CA ASP A 21 9.63 5.47 -9.08
C ASP A 21 9.08 6.20 -7.84
N ARG A 22 8.02 6.97 -8.08
CA ARG A 22 7.26 7.65 -7.03
C ARG A 22 5.78 7.36 -7.21
N PHE A 23 5.11 7.17 -6.08
CA PHE A 23 3.66 7.04 -6.01
C PHE A 23 3.15 8.07 -5.03
N ASP A 24 2.10 8.77 -5.43
CA ASP A 24 1.45 9.80 -4.63
C ASP A 24 -0.06 9.51 -4.56
N HIS A 25 -0.64 9.70 -3.39
CA HIS A 25 -2.07 9.57 -3.16
C HIS A 25 -2.56 10.64 -2.18
N THR A 26 -3.69 11.28 -2.50
CA THR A 26 -4.36 12.24 -1.62
C THR A 26 -5.63 11.62 -1.09
N PHE A 27 -5.72 11.46 0.22
CA PHE A 27 -6.94 11.05 0.89
C PHE A 27 -7.85 12.27 1.06
N THR A 28 -9.07 12.20 0.53
CA THR A 28 -10.06 13.30 0.59
C THR A 28 -11.20 13.03 1.57
N VAL A 29 -11.17 11.87 2.24
CA VAL A 29 -12.22 11.43 3.17
C VAL A 29 -11.55 11.13 4.51
N PRO A 30 -12.02 11.71 5.63
CA PRO A 30 -11.55 11.33 6.96
C PRO A 30 -11.74 9.84 7.22
N GLY A 31 -10.74 9.22 7.84
CA GLY A 31 -10.74 7.79 8.08
C GLY A 31 -9.36 7.20 8.33
N THR A 32 -9.34 5.89 8.58
CA THR A 32 -8.12 5.13 8.83
C THR A 32 -7.84 4.23 7.64
N TYR A 33 -6.64 4.37 7.07
CA TYR A 33 -6.20 3.64 5.87
C TYR A 33 -4.94 2.85 6.17
N GLU A 34 -4.93 1.57 5.81
CA GLU A 34 -3.77 0.71 5.98
C GLU A 34 -2.86 0.77 4.75
N TYR A 35 -1.57 0.93 5.00
CA TYR A 35 -0.50 0.81 4.01
C TYR A 35 0.26 -0.50 4.23
N VAL A 36 0.60 -1.17 3.13
CA VAL A 36 1.46 -2.35 3.16
C VAL A 36 2.33 -2.42 1.91
N CYS A 37 3.62 -2.70 2.09
CA CYS A 37 4.47 -3.19 1.02
C CYS A 37 4.49 -4.71 1.09
N ILE A 38 3.77 -5.38 0.19
CA ILE A 38 3.58 -6.85 0.20
C ILE A 38 4.89 -7.63 0.29
N PRO A 39 5.91 -7.38 -0.55
CA PRO A 39 7.17 -8.15 -0.46
C PRO A 39 7.94 -7.92 0.85
N HIS A 40 7.73 -6.77 1.51
CA HIS A 40 8.46 -6.38 2.71
C HIS A 40 7.60 -6.42 4.00
N ARG A 41 6.37 -6.95 3.92
CA ARG A 41 5.45 -7.02 5.06
C ARG A 41 6.05 -7.78 6.24
N LYS A 42 6.69 -8.93 5.98
CA LYS A 42 7.37 -9.73 7.02
C LYS A 42 8.57 -9.01 7.65
N ALA A 43 9.16 -8.05 6.93
CA ALA A 43 10.22 -7.18 7.43
C ALA A 43 9.68 -5.92 8.14
N GLY A 44 8.36 -5.79 8.29
CA GLY A 44 7.73 -4.69 9.04
C GLY A 44 7.29 -3.50 8.19
N MET A 45 7.28 -3.60 6.86
CA MET A 45 6.91 -2.49 5.98
C MET A 45 5.39 -2.40 5.79
N PHE A 46 4.72 -1.95 6.84
CA PHE A 46 3.30 -1.62 6.86
C PHE A 46 3.09 -0.38 7.75
N GLY A 47 1.96 0.27 7.61
CA GLY A 47 1.65 1.47 8.38
C GLY A 47 0.17 1.81 8.32
N THR A 48 -0.20 2.84 9.06
CA THR A 48 -1.57 3.33 9.12
C THR A 48 -1.54 4.84 8.90
N VAL A 49 -2.38 5.31 7.99
CA VAL A 49 -2.66 6.73 7.77
C VAL A 49 -4.00 7.04 8.41
N VAL A 50 -4.01 7.95 9.37
CA VAL A 50 -5.24 8.50 9.96
C VAL A 50 -5.45 9.88 9.36
N VAL A 51 -6.62 10.08 8.77
CA VAL A 51 -7.05 11.33 8.15
C VAL A 51 -8.16 11.90 9.00
N GLU A 52 -7.95 13.10 9.51
CA GLU A 52 -8.89 13.84 10.36
C GLU A 52 -9.50 15.01 9.57
N GLU A 53 -10.51 15.67 10.14
CA GLU A 53 -11.15 16.87 9.57
C GLU A 53 -10.24 18.11 9.58
#